data_AF-B1V2B1-F1
#
_entry.id   AF-B1V2B1-F1
#
_cell.length_a   1.000
_cell.length_b   1.000
_cell.length_c   1.000
_cell.angle_alpha   90.00
_cell.angle_beta   90.00
_cell.angle_gamma   90.00
#
_symmetry.space_group_name_H-M   'P 1'
#
loop_
_entity.id
_entity.type
_entity.pdbx_description
1 polymer ?
#
loop_
_entity_poly.entity_id
_entity_poly.type
_entity_poly.pdbx_seq_one_letter_code
_entity_poly.pdbx_strand_id
1 'polypeptide(L)'
;MERGVEILGQVTKPCKLKRINENTYSIILTQGLNRQIRRMSKVFGFNVVKLERIRILNITLEDIEYGKWRYINREEIEILKKLIK
;
A
#
# COMPACT_ATOMS: atom_id res chain seq x y z
N MET A 1 -1.34 -10.10 -10.78
CA MET A 1 -1.79 -9.22 -9.67
C MET A 1 -2.43 -7.93 -10.15
N GLU A 2 -1.84 -7.22 -11.11
CA GLU A 2 -2.25 -5.84 -11.49
C GLU A 2 -3.72 -5.72 -11.94
N ARG A 3 -4.24 -6.72 -12.67
CA ARG A 3 -5.61 -6.75 -13.22
C ARG A 3 -6.69 -7.15 -12.21
N GLY A 4 -6.33 -7.36 -10.94
CA GLY A 4 -7.21 -7.93 -9.94
C GLY A 4 -6.91 -9.40 -9.66
N VAL A 5 -7.19 -9.83 -8.44
CA VAL A 5 -6.96 -11.18 -7.93
C VAL A 5 -8.17 -11.57 -7.10
N GLU A 6 -8.67 -12.78 -7.28
CA GLU A 6 -9.75 -13.29 -6.45
C GLU A 6 -9.22 -13.66 -5.06
N ILE A 7 -9.73 -12.99 -4.03
CA ILE A 7 -9.43 -13.26 -2.63
C ILE A 7 -10.70 -13.04 -1.80
N LEU A 8 -10.92 -13.84 -0.75
CA LEU A 8 -12.06 -13.67 0.16
C LEU A 8 -13.42 -13.66 -0.56
N GLY A 9 -13.57 -14.43 -1.65
CA GLY A 9 -14.81 -14.50 -2.43
C GLY A 9 -15.13 -13.23 -3.25
N GLN A 10 -14.15 -12.35 -3.45
CA GLN A 10 -14.29 -11.16 -4.31
C GLN A 10 -13.01 -10.88 -5.11
N VAL A 11 -13.15 -10.23 -6.26
CA VAL A 11 -12.02 -9.80 -7.07
C VAL A 11 -11.51 -8.44 -6.58
N THR A 12 -10.22 -8.34 -6.29
CA THR A 12 -9.62 -7.06 -5.92
C THR A 12 -9.69 -6.06 -7.06
N LYS A 13 -9.93 -4.79 -6.76
CA LYS A 13 -9.76 -3.70 -7.73
C LYS A 13 -8.36 -3.74 -8.37
N PRO A 14 -8.24 -3.34 -9.65
CA PRO A 14 -6.95 -3.16 -10.29
C PRO A 14 -6.05 -2.23 -9.47
N CYS A 15 -4.76 -2.53 -9.44
CA CYS A 15 -3.77 -1.82 -8.63
C CYS A 15 -2.49 -1.63 -9.43
N LYS A 16 -1.69 -0.60 -9.15
CA LYS A 16 -0.40 -0.42 -9.81
C LYS A 16 0.67 -1.23 -9.10
N LEU A 17 1.47 -1.98 -9.85
CA LEU A 17 2.57 -2.79 -9.32
C LEU A 17 3.87 -2.43 -10.04
N LYS A 18 4.94 -2.23 -9.28
CA LYS A 18 6.28 -1.98 -9.83
C LYS A 18 7.27 -2.92 -9.16
N ARG A 19 7.97 -3.72 -9.96
CA ARG A 19 9.08 -4.54 -9.48
C ARG A 19 10.23 -3.61 -9.09
N ILE A 20 10.77 -3.81 -7.90
CA ILE A 20 11.96 -3.09 -7.44
C ILE A 20 13.16 -3.97 -7.75
N ASN A 21 13.22 -5.17 -7.15
CA ASN A 21 14.28 -6.16 -7.34
C ASN A 21 13.65 -7.55 -7.54
N GLU A 22 14.46 -8.62 -7.46
CA GLU A 22 13.96 -9.98 -7.65
C GLU A 22 12.86 -10.40 -6.66
N ASN A 23 13.05 -10.07 -5.38
CA ASN A 23 12.17 -10.47 -4.28
C ASN A 23 11.32 -9.31 -3.71
N THR A 24 11.37 -8.13 -4.34
CA THR A 24 10.75 -6.92 -3.80
C THR A 24 9.96 -6.20 -4.87
N TYR A 25 8.73 -5.81 -4.55
CA TYR A 25 7.87 -4.99 -5.39
C TYR A 25 7.18 -3.92 -4.56
N SER A 26 6.86 -2.79 -5.18
CA SER A 26 5.93 -1.81 -4.63
C SER A 26 4.55 -2.00 -5.25
N ILE A 27 3.53 -1.72 -4.46
CA ILE A 27 2.13 -1.85 -4.85
C ILE A 27 1.35 -0.64 -4.33
N ILE A 28 0.51 -0.07 -5.20
CA ILE A 28 -0.37 1.04 -4.85
C ILE A 28 -1.81 0.53 -4.93
N LEU A 29 -2.48 0.50 -3.79
CA LEU A 29 -3.86 0.06 -3.63
C LEU A 29 -4.75 1.23 -3.23
N THR A 30 -5.98 1.23 -3.74
CA THR A 30 -7.07 2.14 -3.31
C THR A 30 -8.13 1.43 -2.48
N GLN A 31 -7.96 0.12 -2.25
CA GLN A 31 -8.81 -0.71 -1.40
C GLN A 31 -7.98 -1.35 -0.27
N GLY A 32 -8.65 -1.66 0.84
CA GLY A 32 -8.00 -2.18 2.05
C GLY A 32 -8.71 -3.43 2.62
N LEU A 33 -8.56 -4.58 1.96
CA LEU A 33 -9.10 -5.85 2.47
C LEU A 33 -8.18 -6.49 3.54
N ASN A 34 -8.74 -7.36 4.38
CA ASN A 34 -7.98 -8.04 5.43
C ASN A 34 -6.81 -8.85 4.86
N ARG A 35 -5.59 -8.48 5.26
CA ARG A 35 -4.33 -9.10 4.79
C ARG A 35 -4.24 -9.15 3.26
N GLN A 36 -4.84 -8.17 2.57
CA GLN A 36 -4.99 -8.16 1.11
C GLN A 36 -3.72 -8.52 0.36
N ILE A 37 -2.64 -7.76 0.58
CA ILE A 37 -1.37 -7.96 -0.14
C ILE A 37 -0.84 -9.38 0.09
N ARG A 38 -0.86 -9.85 1.35
CA ARG A 38 -0.38 -11.21 1.69
C ARG A 38 -1.22 -12.29 1.02
N ARG A 39 -2.54 -12.12 0.95
CA ARG A 39 -3.45 -13.05 0.28
C ARG A 39 -3.26 -13.03 -1.23
N MET A 40 -3.14 -11.85 -1.83
CA MET A 40 -2.85 -11.68 -3.26
C MET A 40 -1.55 -12.39 -3.62
N SER A 41 -0.47 -12.19 -2.87
CA SER A 41 0.83 -12.86 -3.08
C SER A 41 0.74 -14.37 -2.98
N LYS A 42 -0.02 -14.88 -2.00
CA LYS A 42 -0.19 -16.31 -1.78
C LYS A 42 -0.86 -17.01 -2.98
N VAL A 43 -1.79 -16.35 -3.68
CA VAL A 43 -2.43 -16.90 -4.89
C VAL A 43 -1.41 -17.22 -5.99
N PHE A 44 -0.33 -16.45 -6.08
CA PHE A 44 0.76 -16.67 -7.05
C PHE A 44 1.91 -17.51 -6.47
N GLY A 45 1.72 -18.16 -5.31
CA GLY A 45 2.73 -18.99 -4.66
C GLY A 45 3.79 -18.21 -3.86
N PHE A 46 3.66 -16.89 -3.72
CA PHE A 46 4.62 -16.08 -2.98
C PHE A 46 4.22 -15.86 -1.52
N ASN A 47 5.20 -15.94 -0.61
CA ASN A 47 5.03 -15.60 0.79
C ASN A 47 5.67 -14.24 1.10
N VAL A 48 4.84 -13.30 1.57
CA VAL A 48 5.32 -11.97 1.96
C VAL A 48 6.05 -12.07 3.30
N VAL A 49 7.37 -11.87 3.30
CA VAL A 49 8.20 -11.87 4.52
C VAL A 49 8.07 -10.53 5.24
N LYS A 50 8.39 -9.43 4.54
CA LYS A 50 8.26 -8.06 5.05
C LYS A 50 7.15 -7.32 4.29
N LEU A 51 6.30 -6.60 5.03
CA LEU A 51 5.33 -5.69 4.45
C LEU A 51 5.44 -4.35 5.15
N GLU A 52 5.75 -3.31 4.39
CA GLU A 52 5.99 -1.98 4.90
C GLU A 52 5.16 -0.97 4.10
N ARG A 53 4.42 -0.12 4.81
CA ARG A 53 3.60 0.92 4.18
C ARG A 53 4.36 2.23 4.25
N ILE A 54 4.87 2.64 3.10
CA ILE A 54 5.70 3.84 2.96
C ILE A 54 4.89 5.13 2.76
N ARG A 55 3.62 5.04 2.34
CA ARG A 55 2.81 6.20 1.96
C ARG A 55 1.31 5.97 2.12
N ILE A 56 0.58 7.01 2.52
CA ILE A 56 -0.87 7.12 2.44
C ILE A 56 -1.18 8.47 1.77
N LEU A 57 -1.75 8.44 0.56
CA LEU A 57 -2.00 9.65 -0.23
C LEU A 57 -0.74 10.53 -0.32
N ASN A 58 -0.78 11.78 0.12
CA ASN A 58 0.36 12.69 0.11
C ASN A 58 1.30 12.55 1.32
N ILE A 59 0.96 11.73 2.32
CA ILE A 59 1.76 11.56 3.55
C ILE A 59 2.72 10.38 3.36
N THR A 60 4.01 10.63 3.46
CA THR A 60 5.10 9.64 3.37
C THR A 60 5.65 9.29 4.74
N LEU A 61 6.32 8.14 4.84
CA LEU A 61 7.08 7.72 6.02
C LEU A 61 8.48 8.38 6.10
N GLU A 62 8.78 9.31 5.20
CA GLU A 62 10.05 10.03 5.19
C GLU A 62 10.19 10.84 6.49
N ASP A 63 11.42 10.87 7.01
CA ASP A 63 11.80 11.57 8.24
C ASP A 63 11.10 11.10 9.52
N ILE A 64 10.56 9.87 9.54
CA ILE A 64 9.99 9.24 10.74
C ILE A 64 10.79 7.99 11.08
N GLU A 65 11.51 8.05 12.20
CA GLU A 65 12.21 6.86 12.72
C GLU A 65 11.21 5.78 13.17
N TYR A 66 11.67 4.54 13.15
CA TYR A 66 10.88 3.40 13.58
C TYR A 66 10.38 3.56 15.02
N GLY A 67 9.08 3.40 15.24
CA GLY A 67 8.44 3.55 16.55
C GLY A 67 8.15 4.99 16.98
N LYS A 68 8.61 5.99 16.21
CA LYS A 68 8.27 7.39 16.45
C LYS A 68 7.04 7.82 15.63
N TRP A 69 6.51 8.97 15.99
CA TRP A 69 5.44 9.64 15.27
C TRP A 69 5.75 11.14 15.17
N ARG A 70 5.15 11.81 14.20
CA ARG A 70 5.23 13.27 14.05
C ARG A 70 3.85 13.84 13.79
N TYR A 71 3.70 15.14 14.04
CA TYR A 71 2.52 15.87 13.58
C TYR A 71 2.58 16.07 12.06
N ILE A 72 1.40 16.01 11.44
CA ILE A 72 1.22 16.33 10.02
C ILE A 72 1.29 17.86 9.89
N ASN A 73 2.08 18.35 8.94
CA ASN A 73 2.23 19.79 8.73
C ASN A 73 0.95 20.39 8.10
N ARG A 74 0.80 21.72 8.14
CA ARG A 74 -0.40 22.39 7.61
C ARG A 74 -0.58 22.16 6.11
N GLU A 75 0.52 22.16 5.35
CA GLU A 75 0.51 21.97 3.90
C GLU A 75 0.02 20.57 3.50
N GLU A 76 0.50 19.53 4.19
CA GLU A 76 0.08 18.14 4.05
C GLU A 76 -1.40 17.97 4.36
N ILE A 77 -1.91 18.67 5.40
CA ILE A 77 -3.34 18.66 5.74
C ILE A 77 -4.16 19.33 4.64
N GLU A 78 -3.72 20.45 4.09
CA GLU A 78 -4.43 21.14 3.01
C GLU A 78 -4.50 20.28 1.73
N ILE A 79 -3.38 19.65 1.35
CA ILE A 79 -3.33 18.74 0.21
C ILE A 79 -4.25 17.53 0.47
N LEU A 80 -4.18 16.95 1.67
CA LEU A 80 -5.04 15.83 2.04
C LEU A 80 -6.53 16.20 1.95
N LYS A 81 -6.91 17.38 2.45
CA LYS A 81 -8.29 17.89 2.36
C LYS A 81 -8.74 18.09 0.92
N LYS A 82 -7.86 18.58 0.02
CA LYS A 82 -8.16 18.72 -1.41
C LYS A 82 -8.35 17.36 -2.11
N LEU A 83 -7.65 16.31 -1.66
CA LEU A 83 -7.73 14.97 -2.23
C LEU A 83 -8.95 14.15 -1.77
N ILE A 84 -9.57 14.52 -0.65
CA ILE A 84 -10.77 13.86 -0.10
C ILE A 84 -12.07 14.49 -0.65
N LYS A 85 -11.96 15.71 -1.18
CA LYS A 85 -13.08 16.47 -1.74
C LYS A 85 -13.39 16.04 -3.18
#